data_AF-A0A7C4WQA6-F1
#
_entry.id   AF-A0A7C4WQA6-F1
#
_cell.length_a   1.000
_cell.length_b   1.000
_cell.length_c   1.000
_cell.angle_alpha   90.00
_cell.angle_beta   90.00
_cell.angle_gamma   90.00
#
_symmetry.space_group_name_H-M   'P 1'
#
loop_
_entity.id
_entity.type
_entity.pdbx_description
1 polymer ?
#
loop_
_entity_poly.entity_id
_entity_poly.type
_entity_poly.pdbx_seq_one_letter_code
_entity_poly.pdbx_strand_id
1 'polypeptide(L)'
;MAPGRPVPPLLLESPAGGVCGIHREQGYGETPEGGIRSVKRARSIYEIYEHLPKTNCGQCGTHCMGFAGYLLARDVRPADCPGLSDPAFAESRRVLEEMLGSGVKNERTGLIVYDDRCIGCGICVSVCPVHSVDHREVAVGKGPRFGDGAVIEIVDGRVRLARPERCNRAIPSAPPCKACADFCPTDAMELV
;
A
#
# COMPACT_ATOMS: atom_id res chain seq x y z
N MET A 1 48.01 0.44 7.42
CA MET A 1 47.81 -0.05 6.05
C MET A 1 47.99 -1.56 6.06
N ALA A 2 46.90 -2.33 6.01
CA ALA A 2 46.95 -3.79 5.89
C ALA A 2 46.92 -4.18 4.39
N PRO A 3 47.69 -5.19 3.95
CA PRO A 3 47.71 -5.58 2.54
C PRO A 3 46.40 -6.27 2.13
N GLY A 4 45.85 -5.83 1.01
CA GLY A 4 44.60 -6.35 0.44
C GLY A 4 44.71 -7.82 0.05
N ARG A 5 43.67 -8.60 0.39
CA ARG A 5 43.51 -9.97 -0.10
C ARG A 5 43.03 -9.93 -1.56
N PRO A 6 43.59 -10.77 -2.45
CA PRO A 6 43.16 -10.81 -3.84
C PRO A 6 41.74 -11.38 -3.97
N VAL A 7 40.94 -10.74 -4.82
CA VAL A 7 39.61 -11.22 -5.21
C VAL A 7 39.81 -12.27 -6.31
N PRO A 8 39.26 -13.49 -6.19
CA PRO A 8 39.41 -14.51 -7.22
C PRO A 8 38.57 -14.15 -8.47
N PRO A 9 38.99 -14.58 -9.67
CA PRO A 9 38.31 -14.26 -10.92
C PRO A 9 36.95 -14.94 -10.99
N LEU A 10 35.92 -14.18 -11.41
CA LEU A 10 34.60 -14.70 -11.75
C LEU A 10 34.71 -15.54 -13.03
N LEU A 11 34.90 -16.85 -12.87
CA LEU A 11 34.71 -17.83 -13.93
C LEU A 11 33.20 -18.02 -14.16
N LEU A 12 32.71 -17.39 -15.22
CA LEU A 12 31.47 -17.75 -15.90
C LEU A 12 31.68 -19.11 -16.57
N GLU A 13 31.20 -20.18 -15.96
CA GLU A 13 30.90 -21.41 -16.68
C GLU A 13 29.48 -21.85 -16.31
N SER A 14 28.62 -21.82 -17.33
CA SER A 14 27.22 -22.23 -17.27
C SER A 14 27.15 -23.71 -17.65
N PRO A 15 26.74 -24.62 -16.76
CA PRO A 15 26.43 -25.98 -17.18
C PRO A 15 24.98 -26.01 -17.66
N ALA A 16 24.82 -26.12 -18.98
CA ALA A 16 23.60 -26.62 -19.58
C ALA A 16 23.32 -28.04 -19.06
N GLY A 17 22.08 -28.30 -18.64
CA GLY A 17 21.61 -29.66 -18.35
C GLY A 17 20.87 -29.81 -17.03
N GLY A 18 19.76 -29.09 -16.89
CA GLY A 18 18.83 -29.26 -15.78
C GLY A 18 17.51 -28.62 -16.12
N VAL A 19 16.70 -29.27 -16.96
CA VAL A 19 15.31 -28.90 -17.15
C VAL A 19 14.62 -29.01 -15.79
N CYS A 20 14.39 -27.86 -15.14
CA CYS A 20 13.54 -27.79 -13.95
C CYS A 20 12.11 -28.08 -14.40
N GLY A 21 11.77 -29.37 -14.43
CA GLY A 21 10.43 -29.87 -14.69
C GLY A 21 9.53 -29.54 -13.52
N ILE A 22 9.00 -28.31 -13.49
CA ILE A 22 7.80 -27.95 -12.71
C ILE A 22 6.88 -27.03 -13.53
N HIS A 23 6.62 -27.38 -14.79
CA HIS A 23 5.31 -27.06 -15.35
C HIS A 23 4.29 -28.03 -14.72
N ARG A 24 3.68 -27.58 -13.63
CA ARG A 24 2.40 -28.14 -13.20
C ARG A 24 1.45 -26.97 -12.97
N GLU A 25 0.48 -26.86 -13.86
CA GLU A 25 -0.71 -26.01 -13.76
C GLU A 25 -1.56 -26.43 -12.55
N GLN A 26 -1.05 -26.22 -11.34
CA GLN A 26 -1.81 -26.46 -10.12
C GLN A 26 -2.52 -25.17 -9.77
N GLY A 27 -3.84 -25.20 -9.94
CA GLY A 27 -4.76 -24.13 -9.65
C GLY A 27 -4.55 -23.55 -8.26
N TYR A 28 -4.90 -22.27 -8.14
CA TYR A 28 -5.07 -21.59 -6.86
C TYR A 28 -5.97 -22.45 -5.98
N GLY A 29 -5.38 -23.10 -4.98
CA GLY A 29 -6.09 -23.89 -3.99
C GLY A 29 -7.10 -23.00 -3.28
N GLU A 30 -8.33 -23.47 -3.20
CA GLU A 30 -9.40 -22.89 -2.40
C GLU A 30 -8.91 -22.78 -0.95
N THR A 31 -8.96 -21.57 -0.40
CA THR A 31 -8.61 -21.32 0.99
C THR A 31 -9.62 -22.03 1.90
N PRO A 32 -9.19 -22.73 2.96
CA PRO A 32 -10.09 -23.45 3.85
C PRO A 32 -11.09 -22.52 4.54
N GLU A 33 -12.32 -23.00 4.67
CA GLU A 33 -13.42 -22.35 5.40
C GLU A 33 -13.01 -22.17 6.88
N GLY A 34 -12.72 -20.92 7.27
CA GLY A 34 -12.38 -20.57 8.67
C GLY A 34 -11.16 -19.66 8.89
N GLY A 35 -10.66 -18.96 7.86
CA GLY A 35 -9.55 -18.00 7.98
C GLY A 35 -10.00 -16.52 8.00
N ILE A 36 -9.27 -15.68 8.74
CA ILE A 36 -9.46 -14.21 8.85
C ILE A 36 -9.75 -13.62 7.45
N ARG A 37 -10.92 -12.97 7.27
CA ARG A 37 -11.35 -12.30 6.03
C ARG A 37 -10.36 -11.20 5.62
N SER A 38 -9.26 -11.55 4.97
CA SER A 38 -8.40 -10.62 4.24
C SER A 38 -8.84 -10.59 2.78
N VAL A 39 -10.06 -10.13 2.53
CA VAL A 39 -10.49 -9.83 1.16
C VAL A 39 -9.89 -8.48 0.83
N LYS A 40 -8.76 -8.48 0.13
CA LYS A 40 -8.16 -7.30 -0.51
C LYS A 40 -9.29 -6.55 -1.21
N ARG A 41 -9.68 -5.37 -0.70
CA ARG A 41 -10.77 -4.57 -1.25
C ARG A 41 -10.31 -3.92 -2.55
N ALA A 42 -10.26 -4.70 -3.62
CA ALA A 42 -10.23 -4.14 -4.97
C ALA A 42 -11.55 -3.37 -5.13
N ARG A 43 -11.43 -2.05 -5.26
CA ARG A 43 -12.56 -1.15 -5.52
C ARG A 43 -12.47 -0.73 -6.97
N SER A 44 -13.52 -1.02 -7.74
CA SER A 44 -13.64 -0.53 -9.10
C SER A 44 -14.17 0.90 -9.09
N ILE A 45 -13.64 1.73 -9.98
CA ILE A 45 -14.22 3.07 -10.23
C ILE A 45 -15.71 2.98 -10.59
N TYR A 46 -16.12 1.91 -11.27
CA TYR A 46 -17.51 1.66 -11.62
C TYR A 46 -18.38 1.35 -10.41
N GLU A 47 -17.88 0.58 -9.45
CA GLU A 47 -18.63 0.28 -8.21
C GLU A 47 -18.89 1.56 -7.40
N ILE A 48 -17.89 2.45 -7.33
CA ILE A 48 -18.06 3.76 -6.70
C ILE A 48 -19.10 4.58 -7.48
N TYR A 49 -18.98 4.63 -8.80
CA TYR A 49 -19.91 5.37 -9.66
C TYR A 49 -21.35 4.88 -9.54
N GLU A 50 -21.58 3.59 -9.34
CA GLU A 50 -22.92 3.00 -9.18
C GLU A 50 -23.67 3.58 -7.97
N HIS A 51 -22.95 4.00 -6.93
CA HIS A 51 -23.54 4.61 -5.74
C HIS A 51 -23.58 6.15 -5.77
N LEU A 52 -23.17 6.79 -6.87
CA LEU A 52 -23.32 8.24 -7.02
C LEU A 52 -24.73 8.61 -7.53
N PRO A 53 -25.18 9.86 -7.38
CA PRO A 53 -26.47 10.32 -7.91
C PRO A 53 -26.60 10.28 -9.43
N LYS A 54 -25.48 10.15 -10.18
CA LYS A 54 -25.42 10.10 -11.66
C LYS A 54 -26.09 11.27 -12.38
N THR A 55 -26.25 12.41 -11.72
CA THR A 55 -26.88 13.62 -12.30
C THR A 55 -25.92 14.45 -13.16
N ASN A 56 -24.60 14.27 -12.99
CA ASN A 56 -23.56 15.08 -13.63
C ASN A 56 -23.76 16.59 -13.45
N CYS A 57 -24.28 17.03 -12.30
CA CYS A 57 -24.64 18.44 -12.05
C CYS A 57 -23.46 19.42 -11.99
N GLY A 58 -22.22 18.94 -11.76
CA GLY A 58 -21.01 19.79 -11.72
C GLY A 58 -20.78 20.56 -10.41
N GLN A 59 -21.66 20.45 -9.42
CA GLN A 59 -21.61 21.28 -8.19
C GLN A 59 -20.39 20.97 -7.30
N CYS A 60 -19.79 19.79 -7.40
CA CYS A 60 -18.54 19.43 -6.74
C CYS A 60 -17.28 19.75 -7.58
N GLY A 61 -17.42 20.52 -8.67
CA GLY A 61 -16.31 20.92 -9.54
C GLY A 61 -15.94 19.90 -10.64
N THR A 62 -16.66 18.78 -10.75
CA THR A 62 -16.43 17.76 -11.79
C THR A 62 -17.73 17.00 -12.12
N HIS A 63 -17.68 16.14 -13.14
CA HIS A 63 -18.77 15.21 -13.49
C HIS A 63 -18.73 13.95 -12.61
N CYS A 64 -19.83 13.19 -12.51
CA CYS A 64 -19.95 12.08 -11.55
C CYS A 64 -18.87 11.01 -11.72
N MET A 65 -18.48 10.70 -12.95
CA MET A 65 -17.39 9.74 -13.20
C MET A 65 -16.03 10.28 -12.72
N GLY A 66 -15.75 11.57 -12.94
CA GLY A 66 -14.56 12.23 -12.38
C GLY A 66 -14.57 12.24 -10.86
N PHE A 67 -15.72 12.50 -10.23
CA PHE A 67 -15.88 12.43 -8.79
C PHE A 67 -15.62 11.02 -8.25
N ALA A 68 -16.10 9.97 -8.93
CA ALA A 68 -15.80 8.57 -8.59
C ALA A 68 -14.29 8.29 -8.65
N GLY A 69 -13.58 8.83 -9.64
CA GLY A 69 -12.12 8.76 -9.73
C GLY A 69 -11.42 9.42 -8.54
N TYR A 70 -11.83 10.63 -8.16
CA TYR A 70 -11.26 11.33 -7.00
C TYR A 70 -11.56 10.62 -5.67
N LEU A 71 -12.74 10.00 -5.53
CA LEU A 71 -13.06 9.14 -4.38
C LEU A 71 -12.15 7.91 -4.32
N LEU A 72 -11.91 7.26 -5.47
CA LEU A 72 -11.02 6.11 -5.55
C LEU A 72 -9.59 6.49 -5.15
N ALA A 73 -9.11 7.64 -5.64
CA ALA A 73 -7.79 8.20 -5.35
C ALA A 73 -7.66 8.81 -3.93
N ARG A 74 -8.76 8.89 -3.16
CA ARG A 74 -8.86 9.53 -1.84
C ARG A 74 -8.54 11.03 -1.79
N ASP A 75 -8.74 11.72 -2.89
CA ASP A 75 -8.56 13.18 -2.95
C ASP A 75 -9.79 13.92 -2.40
N VAL A 76 -10.95 13.26 -2.39
CA VAL A 76 -12.22 13.79 -1.89
C VAL A 76 -12.96 12.74 -1.04
N ARG A 77 -13.95 13.19 -0.27
CA ARG A 77 -14.85 12.37 0.55
C ARG A 77 -16.24 12.32 -0.07
N PRO A 78 -17.05 11.29 0.24
CA PRO A 78 -18.46 11.25 -0.21
C PRO A 78 -19.26 12.50 0.14
N ALA A 79 -18.97 13.10 1.30
CA ALA A 79 -19.58 14.35 1.77
C ALA A 79 -19.29 15.56 0.87
N ASP A 80 -18.24 15.53 0.03
CA ASP A 80 -17.89 16.63 -0.88
C ASP A 80 -18.80 16.68 -2.12
N CYS A 81 -19.73 15.73 -2.27
CA CYS A 81 -20.79 15.80 -3.27
C CYS A 81 -22.07 16.39 -2.67
N PRO A 82 -22.52 17.59 -3.09
CA PRO A 82 -23.78 18.18 -2.61
C PRO A 82 -24.99 17.26 -2.86
N GLY A 83 -25.01 16.52 -3.97
CA GLY A 83 -26.08 15.58 -4.29
C GLY A 83 -26.18 14.40 -3.31
N LEU A 84 -25.09 13.99 -2.65
CA LEU A 84 -25.11 12.95 -1.62
C LEU A 84 -25.58 13.44 -0.24
N SER A 85 -25.90 14.74 -0.11
CA SER A 85 -26.48 15.28 1.11
C SER A 85 -28.00 15.10 1.19
N ASP A 86 -28.65 14.83 0.06
CA ASP A 86 -30.09 14.56 0.01
C ASP A 86 -30.40 13.25 0.78
N PRO A 87 -31.40 13.25 1.68
CA PRO A 87 -31.85 12.05 2.38
C PRO A 87 -32.15 10.85 1.48
N ALA A 88 -32.57 11.08 0.23
CA ALA A 88 -32.82 10.02 -0.76
C ALA A 88 -31.57 9.19 -1.07
N PHE A 89 -30.35 9.76 -0.93
CA PHE A 89 -29.09 9.07 -1.17
C PHE A 89 -28.33 8.70 0.12
N ALA A 90 -29.01 8.73 1.28
CA ALA A 90 -28.37 8.44 2.57
C ALA A 90 -27.74 7.03 2.61
N GLU A 91 -28.43 6.03 2.04
CA GLU A 91 -27.90 4.66 1.97
C GLU A 91 -26.71 4.56 1.03
N SER A 92 -26.77 5.18 -0.15
CA SER A 92 -25.65 5.20 -1.08
C SER A 92 -24.40 5.87 -0.48
N ARG A 93 -24.59 6.97 0.27
CA ARG A 93 -23.51 7.63 1.01
C ARG A 93 -22.91 6.68 2.06
N ARG A 94 -23.75 5.97 2.83
CA ARG A 94 -23.31 4.99 3.82
C ARG A 94 -22.48 3.87 3.19
N VAL A 95 -22.93 3.32 2.05
CA VAL A 95 -22.21 2.28 1.32
C VAL A 95 -20.86 2.79 0.82
N LEU A 96 -20.81 4.00 0.26
CA LEU A 96 -19.55 4.62 -0.16
C LEU A 96 -18.59 4.80 1.02
N GLU A 97 -19.07 5.32 2.15
CA GLU A 97 -18.27 5.49 3.37
C GLU A 97 -17.75 4.16 3.89
N GLU A 98 -18.56 3.10 3.87
CA GLU A 98 -18.14 1.76 4.27
C GLU A 98 -17.11 1.16 3.30
N MET A 99 -17.38 1.23 1.99
CA MET A 99 -16.49 0.71 0.95
C MET A 99 -15.11 1.34 1.02
N LEU A 100 -15.06 2.66 1.08
CA LEU A 100 -13.86 3.44 1.23
C LEU A 100 -13.25 3.16 2.62
N GLY A 101 -14.00 3.32 3.71
CA GLY A 101 -13.50 3.11 5.06
C GLY A 101 -12.55 4.23 5.53
N SER A 102 -12.00 4.04 6.73
CA SER A 102 -11.33 5.04 7.60
C SER A 102 -9.94 5.51 7.14
N GLY A 103 -9.42 4.98 6.05
CA GLY A 103 -8.02 5.14 5.67
C GLY A 103 -7.62 6.59 5.42
N VAL A 104 -6.50 7.00 5.98
CA VAL A 104 -5.93 8.35 5.79
C VAL A 104 -4.81 8.29 4.76
N LYS A 105 -4.98 9.01 3.64
CA LYS A 105 -3.97 9.15 2.59
C LYS A 105 -2.87 10.13 3.02
N ASN A 106 -1.63 9.77 2.75
CA ASN A 106 -0.51 10.68 2.79
C ASN A 106 -0.24 11.25 1.38
N GLU A 107 -0.45 12.55 1.20
CA GLU A 107 -0.36 13.22 -0.11
C GLU A 107 1.00 13.04 -0.81
N ARG A 108 2.09 12.97 -0.04
CA ARG A 108 3.44 12.88 -0.61
C ARG A 108 3.79 11.48 -1.12
N THR A 109 3.16 10.44 -0.57
CA THR A 109 3.50 9.06 -0.87
C THR A 109 2.37 8.28 -1.51
N GLY A 110 1.14 8.78 -1.48
CA GLY A 110 -0.06 8.04 -1.87
C GLY A 110 -0.37 6.86 -0.94
N LEU A 111 0.30 6.75 0.21
CA LEU A 111 0.08 5.68 1.18
C LEU A 111 -1.14 6.00 2.05
N ILE A 112 -2.09 5.08 2.05
CA ILE A 112 -3.27 5.09 2.90
C ILE A 112 -3.03 4.12 4.05
N VAL A 113 -3.27 4.58 5.28
CA VAL A 113 -3.19 3.75 6.48
C VAL A 113 -4.57 3.67 7.15
N TYR A 114 -5.00 2.44 7.46
CA TYR A 114 -6.22 2.12 8.17
C TYR A 114 -5.88 1.76 9.64
N ASP A 115 -5.98 2.75 10.53
CA ASP A 115 -5.61 2.60 11.96
C ASP A 115 -6.46 1.56 12.70
N ASP A 116 -7.70 1.31 12.26
CA ASP A 116 -8.59 0.28 12.79
C ASP A 116 -8.13 -1.15 12.46
N ARG A 117 -7.32 -1.32 11.41
CA ARG A 117 -6.79 -2.62 10.98
C ARG A 117 -5.33 -2.84 11.34
N CYS A 118 -4.61 -1.77 11.67
CA CYS A 118 -3.20 -1.87 12.01
C CYS A 118 -3.02 -2.51 13.39
N ILE A 119 -2.24 -3.58 13.47
CA ILE A 119 -1.91 -4.28 14.73
C ILE A 119 -0.50 -3.94 15.26
N GLY A 120 0.19 -2.99 14.63
CA GLY A 120 1.52 -2.53 15.11
C GLY A 120 2.65 -3.55 14.98
N CYS A 121 2.52 -4.58 14.14
CA CYS A 121 3.49 -5.69 14.04
C CYS A 121 4.90 -5.28 13.56
N GLY A 122 5.07 -4.09 12.97
CA GLY A 122 6.38 -3.59 12.53
C GLY A 122 6.91 -4.20 11.23
N ILE A 123 6.20 -5.11 10.57
CA ILE A 123 6.65 -5.72 9.30
C ILE A 123 6.89 -4.65 8.22
N CYS A 124 6.03 -3.64 8.14
CA CYS A 124 6.21 -2.50 7.24
C CYS A 124 7.53 -1.74 7.46
N VAL A 125 8.04 -1.71 8.70
CA VAL A 125 9.32 -1.09 9.05
C VAL A 125 10.48 -1.98 8.59
N SER A 126 10.39 -3.30 8.78
CA SER A 126 11.48 -4.21 8.42
C SER A 126 11.61 -4.42 6.91
N VAL A 127 10.50 -4.45 6.16
CA VAL A 127 10.50 -4.69 4.71
C VAL A 127 10.77 -3.43 3.88
N CYS A 128 10.88 -2.26 4.51
CA CYS A 128 11.10 -1.01 3.78
C CYS A 128 12.51 -1.00 3.16
N PRO A 129 12.65 -0.98 1.83
CA PRO A 129 13.97 -1.04 1.17
C PRO A 129 14.83 0.20 1.42
N VAL A 130 14.23 1.31 1.86
CA VAL A 130 14.97 2.53 2.22
C VAL A 130 15.81 2.31 3.47
N HIS A 131 15.33 1.51 4.43
CA HIS A 131 16.02 1.31 5.69
C HIS A 131 17.30 0.47 5.54
N SER A 132 17.32 -0.46 4.59
CA SER A 132 18.47 -1.36 4.38
C SER A 132 19.64 -0.70 3.66
N VAL A 133 19.40 0.39 2.91
CA VAL A 133 20.43 1.10 2.15
C VAL A 133 21.33 1.93 3.07
N ASP A 134 20.75 2.55 4.10
CA ASP A 134 21.45 3.57 4.89
C ASP A 134 22.11 3.03 6.17
N HIS A 135 21.84 1.77 6.56
CA HIS A 135 22.29 1.21 7.83
C HIS A 135 22.78 -0.23 7.72
N ARG A 136 24.07 -0.45 7.99
CA ARG A 136 24.69 -1.79 8.01
C ARG A 136 23.97 -2.77 8.93
N GLU A 137 23.47 -2.30 10.07
CA GLU A 137 22.69 -3.13 10.99
C GLU A 137 21.38 -3.61 10.38
N VAL A 138 20.71 -2.75 9.61
CA VAL A 138 19.46 -3.10 8.93
C VAL A 138 19.73 -4.07 7.78
N ALA A 139 20.82 -3.86 7.04
CA ALA A 139 21.23 -4.74 5.96
C ALA A 139 21.49 -6.20 6.41
N VAL A 140 21.84 -6.41 7.68
CA VAL A 140 22.03 -7.76 8.26
C VAL A 140 20.78 -8.29 8.98
N GLY A 141 19.61 -7.71 8.73
CA GLY A 141 18.32 -8.21 9.20
C GLY A 141 17.85 -7.64 10.54
N LYS A 142 18.51 -6.61 11.09
CA LYS A 142 17.95 -5.87 12.23
C LYS A 142 16.94 -4.82 11.75
N GLY A 143 16.04 -4.38 12.62
CA GLY A 143 15.23 -3.19 12.36
C GLY A 143 16.05 -1.90 12.53
N PRO A 144 15.64 -0.78 11.90
CA PRO A 144 16.19 0.53 12.23
C PRO A 144 15.91 0.87 13.70
N ARG A 145 16.83 1.57 14.36
CA ARG A 145 16.62 2.04 15.73
C ARG A 145 15.78 3.32 15.72
N PHE A 146 15.19 3.62 16.86
CA PHE A 146 14.49 4.89 17.02
C PHE A 146 15.46 6.05 16.81
N GLY A 147 15.10 6.99 15.93
CA GLY A 147 15.96 8.11 15.54
C GLY A 147 16.83 7.89 14.30
N ASP A 148 16.94 6.65 13.77
CA ASP A 148 17.81 6.31 12.62
C ASP A 148 17.33 6.84 11.27
N GLY A 149 16.35 7.74 11.26
CA GLY A 149 15.86 8.27 9.99
C GLY A 149 14.83 7.38 9.29
N ALA A 150 14.19 6.44 9.99
CA ALA A 150 13.17 5.56 9.42
C ALA A 150 12.05 6.34 8.71
N VAL A 151 11.62 5.83 7.55
CA VAL A 151 10.47 6.32 6.77
C VAL A 151 9.18 6.06 7.55
N ILE A 152 9.08 4.87 8.13
CA ILE A 152 7.92 4.35 8.85
C ILE A 152 8.36 3.93 10.24
N GLU A 153 7.58 4.30 11.25
CA GLU A 153 7.79 3.93 12.65
C GLU A 153 6.48 3.36 13.23
N ILE A 154 6.60 2.56 14.29
CA ILE A 154 5.44 2.13 15.08
C ILE A 154 5.36 3.04 16.31
N VAL A 155 4.30 3.84 16.37
CA VAL A 155 4.01 4.77 17.45
C VAL A 155 2.65 4.41 18.03
N ASP A 156 2.57 4.24 19.34
CA ASP A 156 1.35 3.83 20.06
C ASP A 156 0.68 2.56 19.47
N GLY A 157 1.51 1.59 19.05
CA GLY A 157 1.03 0.34 18.45
C GLY A 157 0.40 0.51 17.07
N ARG A 158 0.65 1.62 16.39
CA ARG A 158 0.15 1.93 15.05
C ARG A 158 1.27 2.42 14.14
N VAL A 159 1.09 2.17 12.85
CA VAL A 159 2.06 2.59 11.85
C VAL A 159 1.93 4.08 11.58
N ARG A 160 3.06 4.79 11.55
CA ARG A 160 3.11 6.23 11.23
C ARG A 160 4.26 6.50 10.28
N LEU A 161 4.03 7.37 9.31
CA LEU A 161 5.09 7.86 8.43
C LEU A 161 5.88 8.94 9.19
N ALA A 162 7.06 8.58 9.68
CA ALA A 162 7.95 9.52 10.37
C ALA A 162 8.67 10.45 9.38
N ARG A 163 9.12 9.91 8.24
CA ARG A 163 9.88 10.66 7.22
C ARG A 163 9.39 10.37 5.81
N PRO A 164 8.18 10.85 5.43
CA PRO A 164 7.60 10.52 4.14
C PRO A 164 8.43 11.01 2.95
N GLU A 165 9.28 12.04 3.11
CA GLU A 165 10.22 12.52 2.10
C GLU A 165 11.27 11.49 1.67
N ARG A 166 11.57 10.50 2.51
CA ARG A 166 12.52 9.43 2.19
C ARG A 166 11.86 8.21 1.56
N CYS A 167 10.54 8.16 1.49
CA CYS A 167 9.83 7.07 0.83
C CYS A 167 10.17 7.06 -0.66
N ASN A 168 10.47 5.89 -1.24
CA ASN A 168 10.69 5.79 -2.68
C ASN A 168 9.52 6.36 -3.51
N ARG A 169 8.28 6.30 -3.01
CA ARG A 169 7.12 6.88 -3.70
C ARG A 169 7.10 8.41 -3.71
N ALA A 170 7.83 9.05 -2.80
CA ALA A 170 7.99 10.51 -2.77
C ALA A 170 9.12 11.02 -3.67
N ILE A 171 9.92 10.11 -4.25
CA ILE A 171 11.13 10.45 -5.01
C ILE A 171 10.94 10.00 -6.47
N PRO A 172 10.82 10.93 -7.44
CA PRO A 172 10.51 10.58 -8.84
C PRO A 172 11.52 9.62 -9.50
N SER A 173 12.78 9.66 -9.09
CA SER A 173 13.86 8.82 -9.62
C SER A 173 14.01 7.47 -8.92
N ALA A 174 13.29 7.24 -7.82
CA ALA A 174 13.40 6.00 -7.07
C ALA A 174 12.59 4.86 -7.73
N PRO A 175 12.98 3.60 -7.51
CA PRO A 175 12.24 2.46 -8.04
C PRO A 175 10.79 2.43 -7.53
N PRO A 176 9.81 1.96 -8.34
CA PRO A 176 8.46 1.72 -7.89
C PRO A 176 8.44 0.84 -6.64
N CYS A 177 7.70 1.26 -5.60
CA CYS A 177 7.70 0.58 -4.32
C CYS A 177 6.28 0.36 -3.81
N LYS A 178 6.02 -0.86 -3.33
CA LYS A 178 4.80 -1.22 -2.60
C LYS A 178 5.01 -2.20 -1.43
N ALA A 179 6.24 -2.32 -0.94
CA ALA A 179 6.64 -3.35 0.03
C ALA A 179 5.78 -3.33 1.31
N CYS A 180 5.56 -2.16 1.93
CA CYS A 180 4.79 -2.08 3.18
C CYS A 180 3.33 -2.54 3.02
N ALA A 181 2.70 -2.25 1.88
CA ALA A 181 1.35 -2.70 1.57
C ALA A 181 1.31 -4.20 1.23
N ASP A 182 2.29 -4.69 0.47
CA ASP A 182 2.35 -6.10 0.06
C ASP A 182 2.57 -7.07 1.22
N PHE A 183 3.36 -6.66 2.22
CA PHE A 183 3.69 -7.50 3.39
C PHE A 183 2.82 -7.19 4.62
N CYS A 184 1.80 -6.33 4.49
CA CYS A 184 0.89 -6.05 5.60
C CYS A 184 -0.05 -7.25 5.82
N PRO A 185 0.02 -7.97 6.96
CA PRO A 185 -0.78 -9.19 7.17
C PRO A 185 -2.26 -8.91 7.42
N THR A 186 -2.64 -7.66 7.68
CA THR A 186 -4.01 -7.25 8.00
C THR A 186 -4.62 -6.32 6.95
N ASP A 187 -3.96 -6.14 5.80
CA ASP A 187 -4.35 -5.18 4.75
C ASP A 187 -4.64 -3.77 5.31
N ALA A 188 -3.88 -3.34 6.32
CA ALA A 188 -4.02 -2.03 6.95
C ALA A 188 -3.36 -0.90 6.13
N MET A 189 -2.72 -1.22 5.01
CA MET A 189 -1.99 -0.28 4.18
C MET A 189 -2.39 -0.46 2.73
N GLU A 190 -2.69 0.63 2.04
CA GLU A 190 -3.05 0.65 0.62
C GLU A 190 -2.30 1.78 -0.09
N LEU A 191 -2.01 1.59 -1.38
CA LEU A 191 -1.30 2.58 -2.19
C LEU A 191 -2.19 3.00 -3.35
N VAL A 192 -2.36 4.31 -3.50
CA VAL A 192 -3.05 4.95 -4.63
C VAL A 192 -2.09 5.86 -5.39
#